data_AF-A0A8H6U425-F1
#
_entry.id   AF-A0A8H6U425-F1
#
_cell.length_a   1.000
_cell.length_b   1.000
_cell.length_c   1.000
_cell.angle_alpha   90.00
_cell.angle_beta   90.00
_cell.angle_gamma   90.00
#
_symmetry.space_group_name_H-M   'P 1'
#
loop_
_entity.id
_entity.type
_entity.pdbx_description
1 polymer ?
#
loop_
_entity_poly.entity_id
_entity_poly.type
_entity_poly.pdbx_seq_one_letter_code
_entity_poly.pdbx_strand_id
1 'polypeptide(L)'
;MNILAQPPTVSAFPRQPIFPPQISIGSFAPSPPTSTTLYFSTFYPLITMGNCASAGPVVSEEEKQQHQRAEKSMKETKARLELQSKILLLGSGDSGKSTVLKQMRLINNVPFSPQETEHFRQLLFDNITGGLKTLLAALPDMQLDLVPEDGYQNLYSDSDGAARAGYVKGWAPGEYGGGAVAAVVRQRLAEPGMSDDGVNAAAGDSMTADLALIETAPSLRDGDPFPLKYLGAVLRLWNEPIVQQAWVRANEAALPENLPYLIASIPRLFAPGYAPTSQDIVHSRVRTTGITETAFKLKSRIGTRTTERELLVVDVGGQKSERRKWIHCFQDVTSILFLVSLSGYDQCLFEDHEVNQMRDSMAIWESICSSQWFKDTSIILFLNKDDLFQQKILTSPLKPYFPEYDGPEGDVVAARKFFKQQLTLIAIRSGRSKDKEVYLHVTNATDTAMLTVVLAAVTECYRYAREP
;
A
#
# COMPACT_ATOMS: atom_id res chain seq x y z
N MET A 1 15.54 19.53 -62.58
CA MET A 1 14.35 20.22 -62.03
C MET A 1 14.17 19.74 -60.60
N ASN A 2 14.72 20.50 -59.65
CA ASN A 2 14.57 20.27 -58.21
C ASN A 2 13.22 20.84 -57.77
N ILE A 3 12.39 20.02 -57.12
CA ILE A 3 11.25 20.50 -56.33
C ILE A 3 11.48 20.01 -54.89
N LEU A 4 12.02 20.91 -54.08
CA LEU A 4 12.13 20.79 -52.63
C LEU A 4 10.76 21.14 -52.03
N ALA A 5 10.12 20.17 -51.37
CA ALA A 5 8.95 20.43 -50.53
C ALA A 5 9.41 20.81 -49.12
N GLN A 6 9.06 22.03 -48.69
CA GLN A 6 9.30 22.54 -47.34
C GLN A 6 8.29 21.92 -46.34
N PRO A 7 8.69 21.68 -45.07
CA PRO A 7 7.74 21.38 -44.01
C PRO A 7 7.09 22.67 -43.46
N PRO A 8 5.88 22.60 -42.86
CA PRO A 8 5.14 23.77 -42.44
C PRO A 8 5.74 24.44 -41.20
N THR A 9 5.93 25.75 -41.30
CA THR A 9 6.23 26.68 -40.20
C THR A 9 5.03 26.81 -39.26
N VAL A 10 5.20 26.42 -38.00
CA VAL A 10 4.27 26.79 -36.90
C VAL A 10 4.82 28.02 -36.20
N SER A 11 3.98 29.06 -36.13
CA SER A 11 4.29 30.38 -35.59
C SER A 11 4.65 30.34 -34.11
N ALA A 12 5.79 30.94 -33.77
CA ALA A 12 6.18 31.24 -32.40
C ALA A 12 5.31 32.38 -31.83
N PHE A 13 4.46 32.05 -30.85
CA PHE A 13 3.89 33.03 -29.93
C PHE A 13 4.88 33.30 -28.78
N PRO A 14 5.02 34.55 -28.30
CA PRO A 14 6.01 34.91 -27.30
C PRO A 14 5.64 34.30 -25.93
N ARG A 15 6.60 33.56 -25.36
CA ARG A 15 6.54 33.04 -23.98
C ARG A 15 6.53 34.21 -22.99
N GLN A 16 5.42 34.40 -22.28
CA GLN A 16 5.44 35.13 -21.00
C GLN A 16 5.77 34.15 -19.88
N PRO A 17 6.64 34.52 -18.92
CA PRO A 17 6.95 33.66 -17.78
C PRO A 17 5.77 33.62 -16.81
N ILE A 18 5.06 32.50 -16.75
CA ILE A 18 4.11 32.21 -15.66
C ILE A 18 4.94 31.67 -14.49
N PHE A 19 5.19 32.53 -13.51
CA PHE A 19 5.78 32.12 -12.22
C PHE A 19 4.77 31.30 -11.41
N PRO A 20 5.17 30.24 -10.69
CA PRO A 20 4.32 29.59 -9.72
C PRO A 20 4.06 30.54 -8.53
N PRO A 21 2.86 30.53 -7.91
CA PRO A 21 2.59 31.38 -6.76
C PRO A 21 3.47 30.93 -5.58
N GLN A 22 4.28 31.86 -5.07
CA GLN A 22 5.02 31.67 -3.83
C GLN A 22 4.04 31.52 -2.65
N ILE A 23 4.21 30.44 -1.88
CA ILE A 23 3.51 30.24 -0.61
C ILE A 23 4.15 31.19 0.42
N SER A 24 3.51 32.33 0.65
CA SER A 24 3.86 33.25 1.74
C SER A 24 3.19 32.78 3.03
N ILE A 25 3.99 32.35 4.01
CA ILE A 25 3.53 32.00 5.36
C ILE A 25 3.23 33.32 6.09
N GLY A 26 1.94 33.63 6.25
CA GLY A 26 1.47 34.79 7.00
C GLY A 26 1.68 34.61 8.50
N SER A 27 2.46 35.50 9.08
CA SER A 27 2.63 35.71 10.52
C SER A 27 1.34 36.25 11.16
N PHE A 28 0.78 35.52 12.13
CA PHE A 28 -0.29 36.02 12.99
C PHE A 28 0.29 36.60 14.29
N ALA A 29 0.10 37.90 14.49
CA ALA A 29 0.17 38.56 15.78
C ALA A 29 -1.23 39.15 16.09
N PRO A 30 -1.72 39.08 17.35
CA PRO A 30 -3.07 39.53 17.69
C PRO A 30 -3.09 41.03 18.05
N SER A 31 -4.12 41.75 17.61
CA SER A 31 -4.40 43.14 17.98
C SER A 31 -5.85 43.31 18.49
N PRO A 32 -6.11 44.33 19.34
CA PRO A 32 -7.03 44.25 20.48
C PRO A 32 -8.46 44.74 20.17
N PRO A 33 -9.44 44.54 21.09
CA PRO A 33 -10.80 45.02 20.89
C PRO A 33 -10.96 46.50 21.27
N THR A 34 -11.69 47.21 20.41
CA THR A 34 -12.13 48.60 20.54
C THR A 34 -13.30 48.75 21.51
N SER A 35 -13.25 49.82 22.30
CA SER A 35 -14.27 50.23 23.27
C SER A 35 -15.16 51.35 22.71
N THR A 36 -16.35 51.55 23.30
CA THR A 36 -17.16 52.79 23.48
C THR A 36 -18.66 52.47 23.31
N THR A 37 -19.44 52.20 24.38
CA THR A 37 -20.17 53.10 25.32
C THR A 37 -21.51 53.63 24.79
N LEU A 38 -22.61 53.31 25.49
CA LEU A 38 -23.77 54.21 25.69
C LEU A 38 -24.36 54.02 27.10
N TYR A 39 -24.66 55.16 27.72
CA TYR A 39 -25.22 55.38 29.06
C TYR A 39 -26.72 55.06 29.14
N PHE A 40 -27.23 54.69 30.33
CA PHE A 40 -28.27 55.48 31.03
C PHE A 40 -28.44 55.04 32.50
N SER A 41 -28.61 56.06 33.34
CA SER A 41 -28.71 56.10 34.80
C SER A 41 -30.10 55.67 35.30
N THR A 42 -30.22 55.05 36.49
CA THR A 42 -30.80 55.69 37.71
C THR A 42 -31.17 54.72 38.87
N PHE A 43 -30.89 55.20 40.08
CA PHE A 43 -31.52 54.98 41.41
C PHE A 43 -31.30 53.69 42.26
N TYR A 44 -30.55 53.91 43.35
CA TYR A 44 -30.35 53.19 44.63
C TYR A 44 -31.67 52.91 45.43
N PRO A 45 -31.76 51.97 46.42
CA PRO A 45 -30.93 52.03 47.64
C PRO A 45 -30.57 50.75 48.46
N LEU A 46 -29.51 50.98 49.26
CA LEU A 46 -29.16 50.53 50.62
C LEU A 46 -29.01 49.04 51.04
N ILE A 47 -27.73 48.69 51.28
CA ILE A 47 -27.10 48.16 52.51
C ILE A 47 -27.74 46.92 53.19
N THR A 48 -27.03 45.79 53.16
CA THR A 48 -26.54 45.13 54.39
C THR A 48 -25.26 44.33 54.10
N MET A 49 -24.20 44.57 54.87
CA MET A 49 -23.00 43.73 54.89
C MET A 49 -23.33 42.36 55.47
N GLY A 50 -23.31 41.32 54.65
CA GLY A 50 -23.31 39.92 55.07
C GLY A 50 -21.93 39.32 54.86
N ASN A 51 -21.18 39.15 55.95
CA ASN A 51 -19.91 38.45 55.97
C ASN A 51 -20.17 36.94 55.75
N CYS A 52 -20.28 36.50 54.50
CA CYS A 52 -20.34 35.08 54.17
C CYS A 52 -18.91 34.55 54.00
N ALA A 53 -18.38 33.96 55.08
CA ALA A 53 -17.30 33.00 54.98
C ALA A 53 -17.80 31.77 54.20
N SER A 54 -17.63 31.76 52.88
CA SER A 54 -17.79 30.54 52.08
C SER A 54 -16.56 29.67 52.29
N ALA A 55 -16.73 28.62 53.09
CA ALA A 55 -15.85 27.47 53.05
C ALA A 55 -15.67 27.04 51.59
N GLY A 56 -14.42 26.81 51.17
CA GLY A 56 -14.12 26.26 49.85
C GLY A 56 -14.93 24.98 49.62
N PRO A 57 -15.20 24.60 48.35
CA PRO A 57 -16.02 23.44 48.05
C PRO A 57 -15.50 22.23 48.84
N VAL A 58 -16.37 21.64 49.66
CA VAL A 58 -16.06 20.45 50.47
C VAL A 58 -15.93 19.29 49.50
N VAL A 59 -14.72 19.05 49.02
CA VAL A 59 -14.40 17.89 48.17
C VAL A 59 -14.62 16.64 49.00
N SER A 60 -15.56 15.81 48.59
CA SER A 60 -15.89 14.56 49.25
C SER A 60 -14.68 13.61 49.25
N GLU A 61 -14.60 12.74 50.25
CA GLU A 61 -13.50 11.78 50.33
C GLU A 61 -13.49 10.79 49.14
N GLU A 62 -14.65 10.56 48.53
CA GLU A 62 -14.79 9.80 47.28
C GLU A 62 -14.18 10.52 46.07
N GLU A 63 -14.40 11.83 45.92
CA GLU A 63 -13.78 12.63 44.85
C GLU A 63 -12.25 12.69 44.99
N LYS A 64 -11.72 12.77 46.21
CA LYS A 64 -10.27 12.67 46.45
C LYS A 64 -9.73 11.30 46.06
N GLN A 65 -10.43 10.21 46.38
CA GLN A 65 -10.02 8.87 45.98
C GLN A 65 -10.09 8.69 44.45
N GLN A 66 -11.10 9.23 43.79
CA GLN A 66 -11.20 9.21 42.33
C GLN A 66 -10.06 10.00 41.69
N HIS A 67 -9.75 11.19 42.20
CA HIS A 67 -8.62 12.00 41.74
C HIS A 67 -7.29 11.27 41.91
N GLN A 68 -7.03 10.67 43.07
CA GLN A 68 -5.80 9.90 43.30
C GLN A 68 -5.69 8.67 42.38
N ARG A 69 -6.80 7.97 42.11
CA ARG A 69 -6.83 6.85 41.15
C ARG A 69 -6.55 7.35 39.73
N ALA A 70 -7.12 8.49 39.34
CA ALA A 70 -6.86 9.10 38.04
C ALA A 70 -5.40 9.53 37.90
N GLU A 71 -4.83 10.21 38.90
CA GLU A 71 -3.40 10.59 38.90
C GLU A 71 -2.47 9.38 38.84
N LYS A 72 -2.78 8.33 39.59
CA LYS A 72 -2.01 7.08 39.55
C LYS A 72 -2.08 6.45 38.15
N SER A 73 -3.26 6.36 37.57
CA SER A 73 -3.47 5.85 36.21
C SER A 73 -2.74 6.68 35.15
N MET A 74 -2.77 8.02 35.27
CA MET A 74 -2.03 8.92 34.39
C MET A 74 -0.52 8.75 34.52
N LYS A 75 0.00 8.60 35.74
CA LYS A 75 1.43 8.39 35.99
C LYS A 75 1.92 7.04 35.44
N GLU A 76 1.14 5.99 35.63
CA GLU A 76 1.42 4.66 35.07
C GLU A 76 1.35 4.68 33.54
N THR A 77 0.34 5.34 32.96
CA THR A 77 0.23 5.53 31.51
C THR A 77 1.40 6.32 30.94
N LYS A 78 1.81 7.40 31.62
CA LYS A 78 2.97 8.21 31.22
C LYS A 78 4.25 7.39 31.23
N ALA A 79 4.51 6.63 32.31
CA ALA A 79 5.68 5.76 32.39
C ALA A 79 5.67 4.67 31.31
N ARG A 80 4.48 4.15 30.95
CA ARG A 80 4.34 3.21 29.83
C ARG A 80 4.64 3.86 28.48
N LEU A 81 4.13 5.08 28.23
CA LEU A 81 4.36 5.83 26.99
C LEU A 81 5.84 6.22 26.83
N GLU A 82 6.54 6.56 27.92
CA GLU A 82 7.99 6.84 27.90
C GLU A 82 8.83 5.62 27.48
N LEU A 83 8.35 4.40 27.76
CA LEU A 83 8.98 3.15 27.35
C LEU A 83 8.52 2.64 25.98
N GLN A 84 7.43 3.20 25.45
CA GLN A 84 6.88 2.81 24.16
C GLN A 84 7.76 3.36 23.03
N SER A 85 8.08 2.49 22.09
CA SER A 85 8.82 2.87 20.88
C SER A 85 7.82 3.08 19.75
N LYS A 86 7.86 4.23 19.08
CA LYS A 86 6.94 4.55 17.98
C LYS A 86 7.69 4.53 16.65
N ILE A 87 7.32 3.60 15.76
CA ILE A 87 7.80 3.54 14.37
C ILE A 87 6.72 4.10 13.46
N LEU A 88 7.09 5.04 12.60
CA LEU A 88 6.22 5.59 11.57
C LEU A 88 6.58 5.01 10.19
N LEU A 89 5.63 4.34 9.53
CA LEU A 89 5.77 3.82 8.18
C LEU A 89 5.45 4.91 7.16
N LEU A 90 6.44 5.33 6.37
CA LEU A 90 6.27 6.37 5.34
C LEU A 90 6.69 5.86 3.96
N GLY A 91 6.24 6.56 2.92
CA GLY A 91 6.57 6.24 1.53
C GLY A 91 5.40 6.45 0.59
N SER A 92 5.67 6.48 -0.71
CA SER A 92 4.64 6.68 -1.75
C SER A 92 3.56 5.59 -1.75
N GLY A 93 2.48 5.80 -2.50
CA GLY A 93 1.48 4.77 -2.77
C GLY A 93 2.14 3.51 -3.32
N ASP A 94 1.62 2.34 -2.95
CA ASP A 94 2.13 1.05 -3.43
C ASP A 94 3.62 0.72 -3.13
N SER A 95 4.29 1.45 -2.23
CA SER A 95 5.68 1.13 -1.84
C SER A 95 5.83 -0.13 -0.97
N GLY A 96 4.72 -0.70 -0.48
CA GLY A 96 4.68 -1.93 0.32
C GLY A 96 4.60 -1.72 1.85
N LYS A 97 4.18 -0.55 2.32
CA LYS A 97 4.05 -0.23 3.76
C LYS A 97 3.19 -1.25 4.51
N SER A 98 1.95 -1.43 4.06
CA SER A 98 1.01 -2.36 4.68
C SER A 98 1.45 -3.82 4.52
N THR A 99 2.22 -4.15 3.47
CA THR A 99 2.85 -5.47 3.31
C THR A 99 3.91 -5.72 4.39
N VAL A 100 4.79 -4.74 4.63
CA VAL A 100 5.78 -4.81 5.72
C VAL A 100 5.09 -4.90 7.09
N LEU A 101 4.00 -4.16 7.31
CA LEU A 101 3.24 -4.26 8.56
C LEU A 101 2.63 -5.65 8.76
N LYS A 102 2.02 -6.23 7.72
CA LYS A 102 1.48 -7.60 7.76
C LYS A 102 2.57 -8.61 8.09
N GLN A 103 3.75 -8.46 7.49
CA GLN A 103 4.89 -9.33 7.81
C GLN A 103 5.40 -9.13 9.22
N MET A 104 5.47 -7.90 9.73
CA MET A 104 5.81 -7.65 11.13
C MET A 104 4.85 -8.39 12.07
N ARG A 105 3.55 -8.46 11.73
CA ARG A 105 2.56 -9.27 12.50
C ARG A 105 2.89 -10.76 12.44
N LEU A 106 3.13 -11.29 11.25
CA LEU A 106 3.47 -12.71 11.07
C LEU A 106 4.76 -13.09 11.82
N ILE A 107 5.83 -12.33 11.65
CA ILE A 107 7.16 -12.59 12.24
C ILE A 107 7.11 -12.53 13.77
N ASN A 108 6.33 -11.61 14.32
CA ASN A 108 6.18 -11.46 15.78
C ASN A 108 5.04 -12.31 16.36
N ASN A 109 4.49 -13.25 15.59
CA ASN A 109 3.37 -14.11 15.99
C ASN A 109 2.17 -13.33 16.55
N VAL A 110 1.87 -12.17 15.97
CA VAL A 110 0.64 -11.41 16.24
C VAL A 110 -0.45 -11.97 15.33
N PRO A 111 -1.39 -12.78 15.85
CA PRO A 111 -2.37 -13.45 15.01
C PRO A 111 -3.30 -12.45 14.32
N PHE A 112 -3.80 -12.83 13.15
CA PHE A 112 -4.96 -12.20 12.54
C PHE A 112 -6.22 -12.82 13.16
N SER A 113 -7.20 -11.99 13.50
CA SER A 113 -8.48 -12.49 13.99
C SER A 113 -9.20 -13.29 12.90
N PRO A 114 -10.16 -14.17 13.26
CA PRO A 114 -11.01 -14.84 12.27
C PRO A 114 -11.72 -13.84 11.34
N GLN A 115 -12.15 -12.70 11.87
CA GLN A 115 -12.80 -11.63 11.10
C GLN A 115 -11.82 -10.95 10.13
N GLU A 116 -10.58 -10.68 10.55
CA GLU A 116 -9.55 -10.15 9.65
C GLU A 116 -9.22 -11.15 8.53
N THR A 117 -9.12 -12.43 8.90
CA THR A 117 -8.85 -13.52 7.95
C THR A 117 -9.97 -13.63 6.92
N GLU A 118 -11.24 -13.57 7.36
CA GLU A 118 -12.40 -13.54 6.47
C GLU A 118 -12.43 -12.31 5.57
N HIS A 119 -12.07 -11.13 6.11
CA HIS A 119 -11.95 -9.92 5.31
C HIS A 119 -10.87 -10.06 4.23
N PHE A 120 -9.71 -10.65 4.54
CA PHE A 120 -8.68 -10.93 3.53
C PHE A 120 -9.19 -11.89 2.46
N ARG A 121 -10.00 -12.88 2.82
CA ARG A 121 -10.60 -13.81 1.85
C ARG A 121 -11.48 -13.06 0.84
N GLN A 122 -12.39 -12.22 1.32
CA GLN A 122 -13.25 -11.40 0.46
C GLN A 122 -12.43 -10.47 -0.43
N LEU A 123 -11.44 -9.80 0.17
CA LEU A 123 -10.55 -8.90 -0.53
C LEU A 123 -9.75 -9.57 -1.65
N LEU A 124 -9.32 -10.82 -1.47
CA LEU A 124 -8.56 -11.55 -2.50
C LEU A 124 -9.42 -11.81 -3.74
N PHE A 125 -10.72 -12.04 -3.57
CA PHE A 125 -11.65 -12.12 -4.71
C PHE A 125 -11.75 -10.76 -5.41
N ASP A 126 -11.93 -9.68 -4.66
CA ASP A 126 -11.97 -8.31 -5.20
C ASP A 126 -10.67 -7.92 -5.90
N ASN A 127 -9.52 -8.40 -5.42
CA ASN A 127 -8.22 -8.16 -6.05
C ASN A 127 -8.09 -8.90 -7.40
N ILE A 128 -8.66 -10.11 -7.52
CA ILE A 128 -8.69 -10.85 -8.79
C ILE A 128 -9.57 -10.14 -9.80
N THR A 129 -10.83 -9.91 -9.45
CA THR A 129 -11.83 -9.34 -10.38
C THR A 129 -11.55 -7.87 -10.66
N GLY A 130 -11.24 -7.09 -9.63
CA GLY A 130 -10.88 -5.68 -9.75
C GLY A 130 -9.58 -5.48 -10.52
N GLY A 131 -8.56 -6.33 -10.29
CA GLY A 131 -7.30 -6.23 -11.02
C GLY A 131 -7.45 -6.56 -12.51
N LEU A 132 -8.21 -7.62 -12.86
CA LEU A 132 -8.55 -7.89 -14.26
C LEU A 132 -9.36 -6.75 -14.88
N LYS A 133 -10.33 -6.20 -14.16
CA LYS A 133 -11.10 -5.03 -14.60
C LYS A 133 -10.20 -3.83 -14.91
N THR A 134 -9.25 -3.51 -14.04
CA THR A 134 -8.28 -2.44 -14.27
C THR A 134 -7.41 -2.71 -15.50
N LEU A 135 -6.96 -3.95 -15.69
CA LEU A 135 -6.20 -4.33 -16.88
C LEU A 135 -7.02 -4.15 -18.15
N LEU A 136 -8.25 -4.67 -18.19
CA LEU A 136 -9.14 -4.58 -19.34
C LEU A 136 -9.48 -3.13 -19.68
N ALA A 137 -9.68 -2.29 -18.67
CA ALA A 137 -9.93 -0.85 -18.85
C ALA A 137 -8.73 -0.09 -19.44
N ALA A 138 -7.50 -0.60 -19.28
CA ALA A 138 -6.29 0.03 -19.82
C ALA A 138 -6.00 -0.33 -21.29
N LEU A 139 -6.69 -1.34 -21.85
CA LEU A 139 -6.44 -1.81 -23.21
C LEU A 139 -6.58 -0.70 -24.29
N PRO A 140 -7.63 0.15 -24.27
CA PRO A 140 -7.79 1.19 -25.28
C PRO A 140 -6.66 2.24 -25.24
N ASP A 141 -6.22 2.62 -24.04
CA ASP A 141 -5.12 3.57 -23.85
C ASP A 141 -3.78 2.98 -24.35
N MET A 142 -3.63 1.66 -24.26
CA MET A 142 -2.49 0.93 -24.81
C MET A 142 -2.60 0.66 -26.32
N GLN A 143 -3.66 1.11 -26.98
CA GLN A 143 -3.97 0.81 -28.40
C GLN A 143 -4.06 -0.70 -28.65
N LEU A 144 -4.68 -1.40 -27.71
CA LEU A 144 -4.97 -2.82 -27.78
C LEU A 144 -6.48 -3.00 -27.82
N ASP A 145 -6.98 -3.59 -28.90
CA ASP A 145 -8.42 -3.79 -29.09
C ASP A 145 -8.77 -5.25 -28.85
N LEU A 146 -9.49 -5.50 -27.77
CA LEU A 146 -10.12 -6.79 -27.53
C LEU A 146 -11.47 -6.81 -28.24
N VAL A 147 -11.63 -7.69 -29.23
CA VAL A 147 -12.86 -7.82 -30.04
C VAL A 147 -13.68 -8.99 -29.50
N PRO A 148 -14.73 -8.76 -28.70
CA PRO A 148 -15.45 -9.85 -28.03
C PRO A 148 -16.21 -10.77 -29.00
N GLU A 149 -16.54 -10.26 -30.19
CA GLU A 149 -17.22 -10.99 -31.26
C GLU A 149 -16.36 -12.11 -31.86
N ASP A 150 -15.04 -11.95 -31.84
CA ASP A 150 -14.09 -12.96 -32.35
C ASP A 150 -14.01 -14.19 -31.43
N GLY A 151 -14.48 -14.05 -30.18
CA GLY A 151 -14.40 -15.10 -29.17
C GLY A 151 -12.96 -15.43 -28.76
N TYR A 152 -12.79 -16.54 -28.05
CA TYR A 152 -11.46 -17.01 -27.65
C TYR A 152 -10.82 -17.81 -28.79
N GLN A 153 -9.51 -17.60 -29.02
CA GLN A 153 -8.77 -18.43 -29.96
C GLN A 153 -8.55 -19.85 -29.42
N ASN A 154 -8.83 -20.85 -30.25
CA ASN A 154 -8.57 -22.26 -29.92
C ASN A 154 -7.08 -22.54 -29.88
N LEU A 155 -6.51 -22.66 -28.68
CA LEU A 155 -5.12 -23.08 -28.47
C LEU A 155 -4.87 -24.57 -28.73
N TYR A 156 -5.92 -25.41 -28.69
CA TYR A 156 -5.79 -26.86 -28.89
C TYR A 156 -6.62 -27.32 -30.09
N SER A 157 -6.07 -28.25 -30.88
CA SER A 157 -6.80 -28.93 -31.95
C SER A 157 -7.77 -29.97 -31.38
N ASP A 158 -8.95 -30.11 -31.99
CA ASP A 158 -9.98 -31.08 -31.58
C ASP A 158 -9.51 -32.54 -31.54
N SER A 159 -8.40 -32.87 -32.19
CA SER A 159 -7.83 -34.21 -32.32
C SER A 159 -6.87 -34.65 -31.20
N ASP A 160 -6.42 -33.76 -30.30
CA ASP A 160 -5.43 -34.12 -29.27
C ASP A 160 -6.09 -34.42 -27.91
N GLY A 161 -6.62 -35.64 -27.77
CA GLY A 161 -7.28 -36.09 -26.54
C GLY A 161 -6.38 -36.14 -25.30
N ALA A 162 -5.05 -36.18 -25.46
CA ALA A 162 -4.10 -36.15 -24.35
C ALA A 162 -3.83 -34.71 -23.88
N ALA A 163 -3.78 -33.74 -24.80
CA ALA A 163 -3.73 -32.31 -24.48
C ALA A 163 -5.01 -31.80 -23.79
N ARG A 164 -6.13 -32.54 -23.90
CA ARG A 164 -7.43 -32.28 -23.25
C ARG A 164 -7.60 -32.90 -21.85
N ALA A 165 -6.55 -33.45 -21.25
CA ALA A 165 -6.61 -34.05 -19.91
C ALA A 165 -6.78 -32.97 -18.83
N GLY A 166 -7.96 -32.90 -18.19
CA GLY A 166 -8.36 -31.77 -17.33
C GLY A 166 -9.64 -31.07 -17.79
N TYR A 167 -10.37 -31.68 -18.72
CA TYR A 167 -11.66 -31.21 -19.21
C TYR A 167 -12.69 -30.95 -18.09
N VAL A 168 -13.19 -29.72 -18.03
CA VAL A 168 -14.46 -29.40 -17.37
C VAL A 168 -15.53 -29.35 -18.46
N LYS A 169 -16.54 -30.22 -18.35
CA LYS A 169 -17.61 -30.37 -19.35
C LYS A 169 -18.37 -29.05 -19.52
N GLY A 170 -18.43 -28.56 -20.75
CA GLY A 170 -19.11 -27.30 -21.12
C GLY A 170 -18.17 -26.16 -21.53
N TRP A 171 -16.85 -26.29 -21.43
CA TRP A 171 -15.90 -25.28 -21.94
C TRP A 171 -15.20 -25.79 -23.21
N ALA A 172 -15.19 -25.03 -24.31
CA ALA A 172 -14.38 -25.32 -25.49
C ALA A 172 -14.10 -24.05 -26.33
N PRO A 173 -13.13 -24.05 -27.27
CA PRO A 173 -11.78 -24.67 -27.23
C PRO A 173 -10.63 -23.64 -26.92
N GLY A 174 -9.45 -24.12 -26.46
CA GLY A 174 -8.31 -23.30 -25.99
C GLY A 174 -7.97 -23.38 -24.49
N GLU A 175 -8.37 -24.48 -23.87
CA GLU A 175 -8.53 -24.80 -22.44
C GLU A 175 -7.52 -24.19 -21.43
N TYR A 176 -8.00 -23.26 -20.60
CA TYR A 176 -7.37 -22.89 -19.31
C TYR A 176 -8.06 -23.62 -18.16
N GLY A 177 -7.30 -24.39 -17.39
CA GLY A 177 -7.78 -25.06 -16.19
C GLY A 177 -6.96 -26.28 -15.77
N GLY A 178 -6.49 -27.09 -16.71
CA GLY A 178 -5.69 -28.27 -16.40
C GLY A 178 -6.29 -29.21 -15.34
N GLY A 179 -5.52 -30.20 -14.89
CA GLY A 179 -6.00 -31.18 -13.91
C GLY A 179 -6.39 -30.56 -12.56
N ALA A 180 -5.72 -29.49 -12.14
CA ALA A 180 -5.94 -28.85 -10.84
C ALA A 180 -7.30 -28.12 -10.78
N VAL A 181 -7.65 -27.31 -11.79
CA VAL A 181 -8.94 -26.62 -11.80
C VAL A 181 -10.08 -27.61 -12.00
N ALA A 182 -9.91 -28.62 -12.84
CA ALA A 182 -10.90 -29.67 -13.01
C ALA A 182 -11.18 -30.46 -11.72
N ALA A 183 -10.17 -30.67 -10.89
CA ALA A 183 -10.35 -31.27 -9.57
C ALA A 183 -11.19 -30.37 -8.66
N VAL A 184 -10.91 -29.06 -8.66
CA VAL A 184 -11.65 -28.07 -7.85
C VAL A 184 -13.11 -27.99 -8.26
N VAL A 185 -13.41 -27.90 -9.56
CA VAL A 185 -14.79 -27.87 -10.06
C VAL A 185 -15.53 -29.14 -9.65
N ARG A 186 -14.93 -30.32 -9.84
CA ARG A 186 -15.55 -31.60 -9.44
C ARG A 186 -15.83 -31.67 -7.94
N GLN A 187 -14.88 -31.22 -7.10
CA GLN A 187 -15.07 -31.21 -5.66
C GLN A 187 -16.19 -30.26 -5.23
N ARG A 188 -16.25 -29.06 -5.81
CA ARG A 188 -17.26 -28.04 -5.48
C ARG A 188 -18.66 -28.42 -5.97
N LEU A 189 -18.77 -29.08 -7.13
CA LEU A 189 -20.04 -29.63 -7.64
C LEU A 189 -20.56 -30.81 -6.82
N ALA A 190 -19.68 -31.51 -6.09
CA ALA A 190 -20.08 -32.61 -5.21
C ALA A 190 -20.61 -32.13 -3.84
N GLU A 191 -20.56 -30.83 -3.54
CA GLU A 191 -21.06 -30.28 -2.27
C GLU A 191 -22.60 -30.30 -2.20
N PRO A 192 -23.21 -30.68 -1.06
CA PRO A 192 -24.66 -30.74 -0.91
C PRO A 192 -25.29 -29.36 -1.11
N GLY A 193 -26.27 -29.25 -2.02
CA GLY A 193 -26.99 -28.00 -2.28
C GLY A 193 -26.42 -27.16 -3.43
N MET A 194 -25.32 -27.60 -4.07
CA MET A 194 -24.82 -26.98 -5.30
C MET A 194 -25.63 -27.52 -6.50
N SER A 195 -26.38 -26.67 -7.21
CA SER A 195 -27.01 -27.05 -8.48
C SER A 195 -26.00 -26.95 -9.63
N ASP A 196 -26.15 -27.78 -10.65
CA ASP A 196 -25.33 -27.77 -11.88
C ASP A 196 -25.45 -26.41 -12.63
N ASP A 197 -26.49 -25.63 -12.31
CA ASP A 197 -26.70 -24.25 -12.77
C ASP A 197 -25.58 -23.31 -12.28
N GLY A 198 -24.89 -23.59 -11.17
CA GLY A 198 -23.79 -22.75 -10.68
C GLY A 198 -22.53 -22.78 -11.55
N VAL A 199 -22.36 -23.84 -12.35
CA VAL A 199 -21.26 -24.02 -13.30
C VAL A 199 -21.71 -23.74 -14.73
N ASN A 200 -22.97 -24.05 -15.08
CA ASN A 200 -23.51 -23.91 -16.43
C ASN A 200 -24.40 -22.67 -16.68
N ALA A 201 -25.03 -22.04 -15.69
CA ALA A 201 -25.98 -20.93 -15.93
C ALA A 201 -25.32 -19.55 -16.16
N ALA A 202 -23.99 -19.48 -16.11
CA ALA A 202 -23.21 -18.30 -16.52
C ALA A 202 -21.93 -18.66 -17.28
N ALA A 203 -21.79 -19.91 -17.76
CA ALA A 203 -20.85 -20.23 -18.82
C ALA A 203 -21.44 -19.69 -20.13
N GLY A 204 -21.48 -18.37 -20.26
CA GLY A 204 -21.53 -17.79 -21.59
C GLY A 204 -20.19 -18.12 -22.21
N ASP A 205 -20.15 -19.10 -23.10
CA ASP A 205 -18.94 -19.51 -23.85
C ASP A 205 -18.39 -18.41 -24.77
N SER A 206 -18.82 -17.17 -24.56
CA SER A 206 -18.45 -15.98 -25.31
C SER A 206 -17.69 -15.03 -24.39
N MET A 207 -16.59 -14.51 -24.93
CA MET A 207 -15.78 -13.46 -24.30
C MET A 207 -16.62 -12.29 -23.78
N THR A 208 -17.71 -11.92 -24.47
CA THR A 208 -18.66 -10.89 -24.03
C THR A 208 -19.28 -11.17 -22.67
N ALA A 209 -19.64 -12.44 -22.39
CA ALA A 209 -20.22 -12.82 -21.12
C ALA A 209 -19.18 -12.79 -20.00
N ASP A 210 -17.95 -13.23 -20.27
CA ASP A 210 -16.85 -13.19 -19.32
C ASP A 210 -16.48 -11.75 -18.95
N LEU A 211 -16.42 -10.84 -19.93
CA LEU A 211 -16.21 -9.41 -19.70
C LEU A 211 -17.30 -8.81 -18.82
N ALA A 212 -18.57 -9.08 -19.13
CA ALA A 212 -19.71 -8.60 -18.32
C ALA A 212 -19.66 -9.17 -16.89
N LEU A 213 -19.22 -10.41 -16.73
CA LEU A 213 -19.11 -11.07 -15.43
C LEU A 213 -18.05 -10.40 -14.54
N ILE A 214 -16.86 -10.11 -15.10
CA ILE A 214 -15.80 -9.38 -14.39
C ILE A 214 -16.23 -7.95 -14.06
N GLU A 215 -16.91 -7.27 -14.99
CA GLU A 215 -17.35 -5.88 -14.81
C GLU A 215 -18.34 -5.73 -13.65
N THR A 216 -19.20 -6.74 -13.46
CA THR A 216 -20.29 -6.78 -12.48
C THR A 216 -19.99 -7.66 -11.25
N ALA A 217 -18.71 -7.92 -10.96
CA ALA A 217 -18.30 -8.72 -9.82
C ALA A 217 -18.86 -8.19 -8.49
N PRO A 218 -19.58 -9.01 -7.70
CA PRO A 218 -20.11 -8.58 -6.41
C PRO A 218 -19.04 -8.67 -5.32
N SER A 219 -19.18 -7.87 -4.27
CA SER A 219 -18.47 -8.10 -3.02
C SER A 219 -18.99 -9.37 -2.34
N LEU A 220 -18.07 -10.19 -1.87
CA LEU A 220 -18.39 -11.42 -1.15
C LEU A 220 -18.91 -11.13 0.27
N ARG A 221 -19.84 -11.95 0.75
CA ARG A 221 -20.30 -11.92 2.14
C ARG A 221 -19.47 -12.88 3.00
N ASP A 222 -19.62 -12.73 4.31
CA ASP A 222 -18.98 -13.60 5.30
C ASP A 222 -19.34 -15.07 5.06
N GLY A 223 -18.32 -15.90 4.85
CA GLY A 223 -18.47 -17.34 4.63
C GLY A 223 -18.86 -17.75 3.21
N ASP A 224 -19.21 -16.81 2.31
CA ASP A 224 -19.54 -17.14 0.93
C ASP A 224 -18.29 -17.61 0.18
N PRO A 225 -18.24 -18.83 -0.40
CA PRO A 225 -17.10 -19.27 -1.19
C PRO A 225 -16.92 -18.43 -2.46
N PHE A 226 -15.74 -18.49 -3.07
CA PHE A 226 -15.52 -17.82 -4.36
C PHE A 226 -16.49 -18.40 -5.40
N PRO A 227 -17.23 -17.56 -6.17
CA PRO A 227 -18.32 -18.08 -6.99
C PRO A 227 -17.76 -18.77 -8.23
N LEU A 228 -18.08 -20.05 -8.41
CA LEU A 228 -17.48 -20.91 -9.44
C LEU A 228 -17.55 -20.35 -10.85
N LYS A 229 -18.61 -19.60 -11.20
CA LYS A 229 -18.75 -18.95 -12.50
C LYS A 229 -17.58 -18.04 -12.88
N TYR A 230 -16.87 -17.45 -11.91
CA TYR A 230 -15.71 -16.60 -12.17
C TYR A 230 -14.44 -17.39 -12.51
N LEU A 231 -14.37 -18.67 -12.11
CA LEU A 231 -13.17 -19.49 -12.28
C LEU A 231 -12.74 -19.57 -13.75
N GLY A 232 -13.70 -19.77 -14.65
CA GLY A 232 -13.45 -19.83 -16.09
C GLY A 232 -13.17 -18.49 -16.71
N ALA A 233 -14.02 -17.51 -16.42
CA ALA A 233 -13.87 -16.16 -16.96
C ALA A 233 -12.49 -15.57 -16.62
N VAL A 234 -12.06 -15.68 -15.36
CA VAL A 234 -10.76 -15.16 -14.91
C VAL A 234 -9.60 -15.82 -15.65
N LEU A 235 -9.64 -17.16 -15.79
CA LEU A 235 -8.56 -17.90 -16.45
C LEU A 235 -8.53 -17.67 -17.96
N ARG A 236 -9.68 -17.64 -18.63
CA ARG A 236 -9.77 -17.37 -20.07
C ARG A 236 -9.33 -15.95 -20.41
N LEU A 237 -9.87 -14.96 -19.70
CA LEU A 237 -9.49 -13.56 -19.91
C LEU A 237 -8.02 -13.31 -19.60
N TRP A 238 -7.50 -13.84 -18.49
CA TRP A 238 -6.09 -13.62 -18.16
C TRP A 238 -5.17 -14.08 -19.26
N ASN A 239 -5.41 -15.26 -19.81
CA ASN A 239 -4.48 -15.84 -20.77
C ASN A 239 -4.82 -15.47 -22.23
N GLU A 240 -5.81 -14.61 -22.47
CA GLU A 240 -6.10 -14.06 -23.78
C GLU A 240 -4.85 -13.32 -24.33
N PRO A 241 -4.42 -13.57 -25.59
CA PRO A 241 -3.18 -12.99 -26.12
C PRO A 241 -3.07 -11.47 -25.99
N ILE A 242 -4.17 -10.75 -26.23
CA ILE A 242 -4.21 -9.28 -26.10
C ILE A 242 -4.05 -8.84 -24.64
N VAL A 243 -4.65 -9.57 -23.70
CA VAL A 243 -4.50 -9.32 -22.25
C VAL A 243 -3.07 -9.60 -21.80
N GLN A 244 -2.45 -10.67 -22.29
CA GLN A 244 -1.04 -10.96 -22.01
C GLN A 244 -0.10 -9.90 -22.63
N GLN A 245 -0.40 -9.42 -23.82
CA GLN A 245 0.35 -8.33 -24.46
C GLN A 245 0.26 -7.03 -23.64
N ALA A 246 -0.94 -6.71 -23.12
CA ALA A 246 -1.13 -5.58 -22.23
C ALA A 246 -0.35 -5.75 -20.90
N TRP A 247 -0.32 -6.96 -20.35
CA TRP A 247 0.42 -7.25 -19.12
C TRP A 247 1.93 -7.03 -19.27
N VAL A 248 2.52 -7.35 -20.42
CA VAL A 248 3.93 -7.05 -20.70
C VAL A 248 4.23 -5.54 -20.65
N ARG A 249 3.21 -4.71 -20.95
CA ARG A 249 3.23 -3.24 -20.90
C ARG A 249 2.58 -2.67 -19.63
N ALA A 250 2.47 -3.49 -18.57
CA ALA A 250 1.82 -3.11 -17.32
C ALA A 250 2.39 -1.84 -16.66
N ASN A 251 3.64 -1.47 -16.99
CA ASN A 251 4.28 -0.27 -16.48
C ASN A 251 3.63 1.03 -17.00
N GLU A 252 2.93 0.98 -18.14
CA GLU A 252 2.25 2.15 -18.75
C GLU A 252 0.95 2.53 -18.02
N ALA A 253 0.32 1.60 -17.29
CA ALA A 253 -1.02 1.78 -16.72
C ALA A 253 -1.12 1.47 -15.21
N ALA A 254 0.01 1.46 -14.49
CA ALA A 254 0.07 1.20 -13.04
C ALA A 254 -0.74 -0.05 -12.59
N LEU A 255 -0.65 -1.14 -13.37
CA LEU A 255 -1.46 -2.34 -13.12
C LEU A 255 -1.08 -3.05 -11.81
N PRO A 256 -2.03 -3.75 -11.13
CA PRO A 256 -1.74 -4.42 -9.87
C PRO A 256 -0.77 -5.59 -10.00
N GLU A 257 0.43 -5.43 -9.45
CA GLU A 257 1.54 -6.41 -9.54
C GLU A 257 1.27 -7.75 -8.82
N ASN A 258 0.22 -7.86 -8.00
CA ASN A 258 -0.14 -9.11 -7.31
C ASN A 258 -0.97 -10.08 -8.17
N LEU A 259 -1.48 -9.64 -9.33
CA LEU A 259 -2.29 -10.47 -10.22
C LEU A 259 -1.65 -11.82 -10.59
N PRO A 260 -0.35 -11.89 -11.00
CA PRO A 260 0.25 -13.18 -11.36
C PRO A 260 0.24 -14.19 -10.21
N TYR A 261 0.47 -13.75 -8.97
CA TYR A 261 0.41 -14.60 -7.79
C TYR A 261 -1.02 -15.13 -7.55
N LEU A 262 -2.02 -14.25 -7.64
CA LEU A 262 -3.42 -14.60 -7.41
C LEU A 262 -3.92 -15.58 -8.48
N ILE A 263 -3.59 -15.31 -9.74
CA ILE A 263 -4.03 -16.12 -10.88
C ILE A 263 -3.37 -17.50 -10.87
N ALA A 264 -2.06 -17.57 -10.57
CA ALA A 264 -1.38 -18.86 -10.35
C ALA A 264 -1.96 -19.65 -9.16
N SER A 265 -2.56 -18.96 -8.18
CA SER A 265 -3.17 -19.57 -7.00
C SER A 265 -4.64 -19.97 -7.18
N ILE A 266 -5.27 -19.63 -8.30
CA ILE A 266 -6.71 -19.83 -8.54
C ILE A 266 -7.23 -21.24 -8.14
N PRO A 267 -6.57 -22.35 -8.50
CA PRO A 267 -7.07 -23.67 -8.11
C PRO A 267 -7.25 -23.80 -6.59
N ARG A 268 -6.31 -23.28 -5.81
CA ARG A 268 -6.39 -23.30 -4.35
C ARG A 268 -7.39 -22.28 -3.80
N LEU A 269 -7.47 -21.10 -4.40
CA LEU A 269 -8.37 -20.03 -3.95
C LEU A 269 -9.86 -20.39 -4.14
N PHE A 270 -10.18 -21.17 -5.18
CA PHE A 270 -11.54 -21.65 -5.47
C PHE A 270 -11.85 -23.03 -4.84
N ALA A 271 -10.90 -23.61 -4.09
CA ALA A 271 -11.08 -24.91 -3.46
C ALA A 271 -12.17 -24.88 -2.36
N PRO A 272 -12.84 -26.02 -2.11
CA PRO A 272 -13.76 -26.16 -0.97
C PRO A 272 -13.08 -25.76 0.34
N GLY A 273 -13.75 -24.93 1.14
CA GLY A 273 -13.25 -24.54 2.47
C GLY A 273 -11.96 -23.72 2.43
N TYR A 274 -11.65 -23.05 1.31
CA TYR A 274 -10.49 -22.16 1.21
C TYR A 274 -10.47 -21.13 2.35
N ALA A 275 -9.34 -21.09 3.05
CA ALA A 275 -8.98 -20.06 4.02
C ALA A 275 -7.66 -19.41 3.60
N PRO A 276 -7.53 -18.07 3.69
CA PRO A 276 -6.31 -17.37 3.33
C PRO A 276 -5.08 -17.87 4.09
N THR A 277 -4.02 -18.17 3.34
CA THR A 277 -2.70 -18.44 3.89
C THR A 277 -2.00 -17.14 4.26
N SER A 278 -0.91 -17.22 5.03
CA SER A 278 -0.07 -16.07 5.32
C SER A 278 0.43 -15.39 4.03
N GLN A 279 0.74 -16.16 2.98
CA GLN A 279 1.17 -15.60 1.71
C GLN A 279 0.05 -14.83 1.01
N ASP A 280 -1.19 -15.33 1.07
CA ASP A 280 -2.35 -14.62 0.53
C ASP A 280 -2.58 -13.29 1.23
N ILE A 281 -2.48 -13.30 2.57
CA ILE A 281 -2.63 -12.08 3.37
C ILE A 281 -1.57 -11.04 2.99
N VAL A 282 -0.32 -11.45 2.81
CA VAL A 282 0.78 -10.57 2.42
C VAL A 282 0.60 -10.01 0.99
N HIS A 283 0.07 -10.82 0.06
CA HIS A 283 -0.20 -10.42 -1.32
C HIS A 283 -1.52 -9.66 -1.51
N SER A 284 -2.41 -9.64 -0.51
CA SER A 284 -3.66 -8.89 -0.60
C SER A 284 -3.40 -7.39 -0.60
N ARG A 285 -4.10 -6.67 -1.47
CA ARG A 285 -3.98 -5.24 -1.71
C ARG A 285 -5.25 -4.52 -1.28
N VAL A 286 -5.10 -3.55 -0.40
CA VAL A 286 -6.12 -2.55 -0.04
C VAL A 286 -5.48 -1.19 -0.13
N ARG A 287 -6.22 -0.21 -0.62
CA ARG A 287 -5.84 1.19 -0.46
C ARG A 287 -5.93 1.56 1.03
N THR A 288 -4.79 1.76 1.67
CA THR A 288 -4.73 2.28 3.04
C THR A 288 -5.20 3.71 3.08
N THR A 289 -6.28 3.97 3.83
CA THR A 289 -6.82 5.30 4.08
C THR A 289 -6.71 5.63 5.56
N GLY A 290 -6.43 6.89 5.88
CA GLY A 290 -6.26 7.34 7.26
C GLY A 290 -4.96 6.88 7.91
N ILE A 291 -5.02 6.72 9.23
CA ILE A 291 -3.90 6.38 10.11
C ILE A 291 -4.34 5.18 10.93
N THR A 292 -3.56 4.12 10.92
CA THR A 292 -3.80 2.92 11.72
C THR A 292 -2.59 2.61 12.58
N GLU A 293 -2.81 2.24 13.83
CA GLU A 293 -1.75 1.92 14.77
C GLU A 293 -1.84 0.45 15.16
N THR A 294 -0.70 -0.24 15.16
CA THR A 294 -0.59 -1.64 15.58
C THR A 294 0.47 -1.75 16.66
N ALA A 295 0.09 -2.28 17.82
CA ALA A 295 0.99 -2.49 18.94
C ALA A 295 1.57 -3.91 18.91
N PHE A 296 2.89 -4.01 19.09
CA PHE A 296 3.65 -5.25 19.18
C PHE A 296 4.32 -5.33 20.55
N LYS A 297 4.34 -6.52 21.14
CA LYS A 297 5.09 -6.79 22.37
C LYS A 297 6.38 -7.50 22.00
N LEU A 298 7.47 -6.74 21.96
CA LEU A 298 8.80 -7.28 21.69
C LEU A 298 9.39 -7.85 22.98
N LYS A 299 9.66 -9.15 22.99
CA LYS A 299 10.38 -9.82 24.07
C LYS A 299 11.87 -9.76 23.75
N SER A 300 12.65 -9.06 24.56
CA SER A 300 14.11 -9.06 24.48
C SER A 300 14.69 -9.82 25.66
N ARG A 301 15.61 -10.74 25.39
CA ARG A 301 16.31 -11.52 26.42
C ARG A 301 17.79 -11.12 26.40
N ILE A 302 18.26 -10.51 27.48
CA ILE A 302 19.68 -10.20 27.69
C ILE A 302 20.12 -10.97 28.94
N GLY A 303 20.98 -11.97 28.76
CA GLY A 303 21.40 -12.86 29.84
C GLY A 303 20.20 -13.55 30.52
N THR A 304 19.99 -13.29 31.81
CA THR A 304 18.87 -13.83 32.60
C THR A 304 17.64 -12.91 32.66
N ARG A 305 17.72 -11.67 32.17
CA ARG A 305 16.60 -10.71 32.20
C ARG A 305 15.84 -10.73 30.88
N THR A 306 14.53 -10.92 30.96
CA THR A 306 13.59 -10.69 29.87
C THR A 306 12.94 -9.35 30.08
N THR A 307 13.10 -8.43 29.12
CA THR A 307 12.37 -7.16 29.08
C THR A 307 11.32 -7.23 27.98
N GLU A 308 10.10 -6.84 28.30
CA GLU A 308 9.03 -6.62 27.32
C GLU A 308 9.00 -5.13 26.99
N ARG A 309 9.17 -4.80 25.70
CA ARG A 309 9.00 -3.44 25.19
C ARG A 309 7.78 -3.40 24.28
N GLU A 310 6.98 -2.35 24.41
CA GLU A 310 5.88 -2.09 23.48
C GLU A 310 6.42 -1.29 22.29
N LEU A 311 6.21 -1.84 21.11
CA LEU A 311 6.48 -1.19 19.83
C LEU A 311 5.15 -0.81 19.19
N LEU A 312 4.93 0.47 18.95
CA LEU A 312 3.78 0.99 18.23
C LEU A 312 4.21 1.29 16.79
N VAL A 313 3.65 0.57 15.83
CA VAL A 313 3.86 0.85 14.41
C VAL A 313 2.64 1.59 13.87
N VAL A 314 2.89 2.75 13.28
CA VAL A 314 1.87 3.61 12.68
C VAL A 314 1.96 3.46 11.17
N ASP A 315 0.92 2.91 10.54
CA ASP A 315 0.77 2.85 9.09
C ASP A 315 -0.14 3.98 8.62
N VAL A 316 0.31 4.68 7.58
CA VAL A 316 -0.41 5.81 6.98
C VAL A 316 -0.54 5.62 5.47
N GLY A 317 -1.64 6.11 4.91
CA GLY A 317 -1.87 6.08 3.47
C GLY A 317 -0.75 6.78 2.68
N GLY A 318 -0.24 6.13 1.63
CA GLY A 318 0.89 6.64 0.82
C GLY A 318 0.51 7.57 -0.34
N GLN A 319 -0.75 7.53 -0.75
CA GLN A 319 -1.26 8.28 -1.90
C GLN A 319 -1.30 9.78 -1.60
N LYS A 320 -1.18 10.61 -2.65
CA LYS A 320 -1.13 12.07 -2.54
C LYS A 320 -2.24 12.66 -1.66
N SER A 321 -3.47 12.15 -1.74
CA SER A 321 -4.61 12.59 -0.93
C SER A 321 -4.44 12.33 0.57
N GLU A 322 -3.69 11.29 0.94
CA GLU A 322 -3.51 10.85 2.32
C GLU A 322 -2.32 11.53 3.01
N ARG A 323 -1.34 12.05 2.25
CA ARG A 323 -0.10 12.63 2.77
C ARG A 323 -0.31 13.81 3.72
N ARG A 324 -1.38 14.58 3.54
CA ARG A 324 -1.71 15.70 4.46
C ARG A 324 -1.99 15.23 5.88
N LYS A 325 -2.42 13.97 6.06
CA LYS A 325 -2.73 13.39 7.37
C LYS A 325 -1.46 12.99 8.14
N TRP A 326 -0.31 12.86 7.47
CA TRP A 326 0.93 12.39 8.08
C TRP A 326 1.42 13.28 9.23
N ILE A 327 1.20 14.59 9.17
CA ILE A 327 1.63 15.51 10.22
C ILE A 327 1.01 15.17 11.58
N HIS A 328 -0.18 14.54 11.61
CA HIS A 328 -0.85 14.14 12.84
C HIS A 328 -0.15 13.02 13.60
N CYS A 329 0.78 12.30 12.97
CA CYS A 329 1.53 11.22 13.62
C CYS A 329 3.02 11.53 13.85
N PHE A 330 3.50 12.75 13.55
CA PHE A 330 4.92 13.11 13.64
C PHE A 330 5.43 13.34 15.07
N GLN A 331 4.53 13.54 16.04
CA GLN A 331 4.91 13.71 17.44
C GLN A 331 5.42 12.39 18.04
N ASP A 332 6.50 12.51 18.81
CA ASP A 332 7.14 11.45 19.59
C ASP A 332 7.50 10.19 18.77
N VAL A 333 7.79 10.36 17.49
CA VAL A 333 8.27 9.28 16.62
C VAL A 333 9.70 8.95 16.99
N THR A 334 9.94 7.69 17.36
CA THR A 334 11.29 7.24 17.68
C THR A 334 12.11 6.94 16.44
N SER A 335 11.50 6.29 15.46
CA SER A 335 12.15 5.96 14.20
C SER A 335 11.17 6.02 13.03
N ILE A 336 11.68 6.37 11.86
CA ILE A 336 10.92 6.29 10.60
C ILE A 336 11.40 5.07 9.85
N LEU A 337 10.45 4.28 9.35
CA LEU A 337 10.73 3.29 8.32
C LEU A 337 10.13 3.78 7.01
N PHE A 338 11.00 4.27 6.13
CA PHE A 338 10.65 4.83 4.83
C PHE A 338 10.80 3.78 3.74
N LEU A 339 9.74 3.54 2.97
CA LEU A 339 9.71 2.52 1.91
C LEU A 339 9.67 3.17 0.54
N VAL A 340 10.57 2.71 -0.33
CA VAL A 340 10.64 3.05 -1.76
C VAL A 340 10.43 1.79 -2.57
N SER A 341 9.59 1.85 -3.60
CA SER A 341 9.40 0.77 -4.57
C SER A 341 10.50 0.82 -5.62
N LEU A 342 11.42 -0.16 -5.65
CA LEU A 342 12.42 -0.25 -6.71
C LEU A 342 11.78 -0.52 -8.07
N SER A 343 10.74 -1.36 -8.13
CA SER A 343 10.02 -1.66 -9.39
C SER A 343 9.27 -0.46 -9.98
N GLY A 344 9.16 0.63 -9.22
CA GLY A 344 8.50 1.87 -9.63
C GLY A 344 9.33 2.81 -10.51
N TYR A 345 10.53 2.40 -10.95
CA TYR A 345 11.42 3.26 -11.75
C TYR A 345 10.87 3.59 -13.14
N ASP A 346 10.05 2.73 -13.72
CA ASP A 346 9.45 2.85 -15.05
C ASP A 346 7.91 2.90 -15.01
N GLN A 347 7.34 3.09 -13.82
CA GLN A 347 5.89 3.14 -13.58
C GLN A 347 5.44 4.56 -13.25
N CYS A 348 4.21 4.88 -13.66
CA CYS A 348 3.50 6.06 -13.18
C CYS A 348 2.78 5.81 -11.85
N LEU A 349 2.25 6.86 -11.22
CA LEU A 349 1.39 6.73 -10.05
C LEU A 349 -0.04 6.34 -10.48
N PHE A 350 -0.72 5.55 -9.64
CA PHE A 350 -2.13 5.21 -9.87
C PHE A 350 -3.03 6.46 -9.92
N GLU A 351 -2.79 7.45 -9.06
CA GLU A 351 -3.57 8.69 -9.04
C GLU A 351 -3.14 9.75 -10.09
N ASP A 352 -2.01 9.55 -10.77
CA ASP A 352 -1.39 10.55 -11.64
C ASP A 352 -0.42 9.90 -12.65
N HIS A 353 -0.93 9.65 -13.86
CA HIS A 353 -0.20 8.92 -14.91
C HIS A 353 1.00 9.69 -15.48
N GLU A 354 1.14 10.99 -15.22
CA GLU A 354 2.27 11.79 -15.70
C GLU A 354 3.47 11.75 -14.75
N VAL A 355 3.28 11.26 -13.52
CA VAL A 355 4.31 11.29 -12.48
C VAL A 355 4.92 9.91 -12.29
N ASN A 356 6.24 9.83 -12.49
CA ASN A 356 7.01 8.62 -12.22
C ASN A 356 7.06 8.28 -10.72
N GLN A 357 6.76 7.02 -10.37
CA GLN A 357 6.62 6.56 -8.98
C GLN A 357 7.92 6.66 -8.17
N MET A 358 9.07 6.31 -8.76
CA MET A 358 10.37 6.43 -8.10
C MET A 358 10.76 7.90 -7.88
N ARG A 359 10.52 8.78 -8.86
CA ARG A 359 10.77 10.23 -8.71
C ARG A 359 9.89 10.86 -7.63
N ASP A 360 8.60 10.50 -7.57
CA ASP A 360 7.71 10.92 -6.47
C ASP A 360 8.25 10.43 -5.12
N SER A 361 8.71 9.17 -5.04
CA SER A 361 9.31 8.63 -3.82
C SER A 361 10.58 9.38 -3.39
N MET A 362 11.44 9.77 -4.33
CA MET A 362 12.63 10.60 -4.07
C MET A 362 12.27 12.00 -3.57
N ALA A 363 11.24 12.63 -4.12
CA ALA A 363 10.77 13.95 -3.66
C ALA A 363 10.20 13.89 -2.24
N ILE A 364 9.42 12.85 -1.92
CA ILE A 364 8.96 12.62 -0.55
C ILE A 364 10.17 12.37 0.38
N TRP A 365 11.12 11.54 -0.05
CA TRP A 365 12.33 11.24 0.73
C TRP A 365 13.11 12.50 1.10
N GLU A 366 13.33 13.40 0.14
CA GLU A 366 13.97 14.70 0.38
C GLU A 366 13.22 15.51 1.43
N SER A 367 11.88 15.62 1.30
CA SER A 367 11.05 16.35 2.25
C SER A 367 11.10 15.76 3.67
N ILE A 368 11.19 14.43 3.81
CA ILE A 368 11.33 13.78 5.12
C ILE A 368 12.72 14.04 5.72
N CYS A 369 13.77 13.93 4.90
CA CYS A 369 15.13 14.17 5.35
C CYS A 369 15.34 15.62 5.82
N SER A 370 14.74 16.60 5.13
CA SER A 370 14.83 18.03 5.45
C SER A 370 13.85 18.50 6.53
N SER A 371 12.95 17.64 7.00
CA SER A 371 11.91 18.02 7.96
C SER A 371 12.47 18.28 9.36
N GLN A 372 12.10 19.42 9.95
CA GLN A 372 12.49 19.77 11.32
C GLN A 372 11.86 18.86 12.37
N TRP A 373 10.71 18.24 12.07
CA TRP A 373 10.08 17.26 12.95
C TRP A 373 10.96 16.03 13.20
N PHE A 374 11.87 15.73 12.27
CA PHE A 374 12.62 14.48 12.26
C PHE A 374 14.11 14.65 12.46
N LYS A 375 14.57 15.85 12.82
CA LYS A 375 15.99 16.18 12.91
C LYS A 375 16.79 15.17 13.75
N ASP A 376 16.24 14.76 14.89
CA ASP A 376 16.85 13.80 15.81
C ASP A 376 16.23 12.39 15.70
N THR A 377 15.37 12.15 14.71
CA THR A 377 14.72 10.86 14.47
C THR A 377 15.59 9.99 13.57
N SER A 378 15.82 8.73 13.98
CA SER A 378 16.53 7.76 13.14
C SER A 378 15.66 7.30 11.98
N ILE A 379 16.26 7.15 10.80
CA ILE A 379 15.53 6.78 9.60
C ILE A 379 16.10 5.48 9.03
N ILE A 380 15.20 4.57 8.68
CA ILE A 380 15.50 3.31 8.04
C ILE A 380 14.84 3.36 6.67
N LEU A 381 15.64 3.15 5.63
CA LEU A 381 15.23 3.23 4.24
C LEU A 381 15.18 1.83 3.65
N PHE A 382 14.00 1.37 3.26
CA PHE A 382 13.80 0.12 2.53
C PHE A 382 13.64 0.40 1.04
N LEU A 383 14.53 -0.19 0.25
CA LEU A 383 14.39 -0.31 -1.19
C LEU A 383 13.67 -1.64 -1.46
N ASN A 384 12.35 -1.57 -1.53
CA ASN A 384 11.44 -2.71 -1.56
C ASN A 384 11.15 -3.16 -3.01
N LYS A 385 10.57 -4.37 -3.16
CA LYS A 385 10.21 -4.99 -4.44
C LYS A 385 11.42 -5.23 -5.35
N ASP A 386 12.51 -5.64 -4.74
CA ASP A 386 13.76 -5.91 -5.43
C ASP A 386 13.67 -7.16 -6.34
N ASP A 387 12.78 -8.10 -6.00
CA ASP A 387 12.38 -9.23 -6.85
C ASP A 387 11.79 -8.78 -8.19
N LEU A 388 10.82 -7.85 -8.15
CA LEU A 388 10.21 -7.30 -9.36
C LEU A 388 11.20 -6.41 -10.13
N PHE A 389 11.99 -5.62 -9.41
CA PHE A 389 13.03 -4.79 -10.01
C PHE A 389 14.04 -5.61 -10.82
N GLN A 390 14.51 -6.73 -10.27
CA GLN A 390 15.42 -7.66 -10.93
C GLN A 390 14.89 -8.16 -12.27
N GLN A 391 13.58 -8.47 -12.33
CA GLN A 391 12.95 -8.96 -13.54
C GLN A 391 12.82 -7.84 -14.58
N LYS A 392 12.40 -6.65 -14.16
CA LYS A 392 12.11 -5.53 -15.07
C LYS A 392 13.36 -4.90 -15.68
N ILE A 393 14.47 -4.83 -14.94
CA ILE A 393 15.73 -4.25 -15.47
C ILE A 393 16.22 -4.96 -16.73
N LEU A 394 15.85 -6.24 -16.92
CA LEU A 394 16.22 -7.02 -18.10
C LEU A 394 15.43 -6.65 -19.35
N THR A 395 14.23 -6.08 -19.22
CA THR A 395 13.31 -5.79 -20.34
C THR A 395 12.96 -4.31 -20.48
N SER A 396 13.13 -3.52 -19.43
CA SER A 396 12.81 -2.09 -19.36
C SER A 396 14.07 -1.32 -18.94
N PRO A 397 14.82 -0.70 -19.88
CA PRO A 397 16.08 -0.03 -19.57
C PRO A 397 15.86 1.20 -18.68
N LEU A 398 16.83 1.51 -17.82
CA LEU A 398 16.71 2.58 -16.82
C LEU A 398 16.84 3.99 -17.41
N LYS A 399 17.67 4.13 -18.44
CA LYS A 399 18.12 5.42 -19.01
C LYS A 399 16.99 6.33 -19.55
N PRO A 400 15.92 5.82 -20.18
CA PRO A 400 14.78 6.65 -20.59
C PRO A 400 14.08 7.35 -19.42
N TYR A 401 14.07 6.75 -18.24
CA TYR A 401 13.41 7.28 -17.04
C TYR A 401 14.36 8.10 -16.15
N PHE A 402 15.64 7.71 -16.14
CA PHE A 402 16.73 8.36 -15.40
C PHE A 402 17.91 8.62 -16.35
N PRO A 403 17.87 9.71 -17.14
CA PRO A 403 18.94 10.06 -18.08
C PRO A 403 20.33 10.22 -17.44
N GLU A 404 20.36 10.50 -16.14
CA GLU A 404 21.56 10.59 -15.31
C GLU A 404 22.21 9.22 -15.00
N TYR A 405 21.59 8.10 -15.37
CA TYR A 405 22.18 6.77 -15.23
C TYR A 405 23.24 6.51 -16.31
N ASP A 406 24.45 6.20 -15.86
CA ASP A 406 25.64 5.95 -16.69
C ASP A 406 26.12 4.49 -16.65
N GLY A 407 25.45 3.63 -15.87
CA GLY A 407 25.77 2.21 -15.77
C GLY A 407 25.32 1.37 -16.97
N PRO A 408 25.75 0.11 -17.04
CA PRO A 408 25.35 -0.81 -18.09
C PRO A 408 23.83 -1.12 -18.05
N GLU A 409 23.23 -1.31 -19.22
CA GLU A 409 21.84 -1.77 -19.35
C GLU A 409 21.71 -3.23 -18.91
N GLY A 410 20.58 -3.60 -18.30
CA GLY A 410 20.34 -4.95 -17.79
C GLY A 410 21.12 -5.34 -16.52
N ASP A 411 22.05 -4.51 -16.04
CA ASP A 411 22.82 -4.80 -14.83
C ASP A 411 22.08 -4.35 -13.56
N VAL A 412 21.46 -5.33 -12.90
CA VAL A 412 20.74 -5.15 -11.64
C VAL A 412 21.65 -4.55 -10.55
N VAL A 413 22.91 -4.97 -10.46
CA VAL A 413 23.82 -4.52 -9.39
C VAL A 413 24.18 -3.06 -9.58
N ALA A 414 24.50 -2.67 -10.82
CA ALA A 414 24.77 -1.27 -11.16
C ALA A 414 23.52 -0.39 -10.94
N ALA A 415 22.34 -0.84 -11.37
CA ALA A 415 21.09 -0.11 -11.21
C ALA A 415 20.68 0.05 -9.72
N ARG A 416 20.84 -1.00 -8.89
CA ARG A 416 20.66 -0.89 -7.44
C ARG A 416 21.63 0.11 -6.82
N LYS A 417 22.90 0.06 -7.22
CA LYS A 417 23.94 0.96 -6.70
C LYS A 417 23.60 2.41 -7.04
N PHE A 418 23.13 2.68 -8.24
CA PHE A 418 22.65 4.01 -8.66
C PHE A 418 21.56 4.53 -7.72
N PHE A 419 20.49 3.78 -7.47
CA PHE A 419 19.41 4.23 -6.59
C PHE A 419 19.84 4.43 -5.14
N LYS A 420 20.70 3.53 -4.62
CA LYS A 420 21.31 3.71 -3.30
C LYS A 420 22.07 5.04 -3.23
N GLN A 421 22.91 5.32 -4.22
CA GLN A 421 23.67 6.56 -4.29
C GLN A 421 22.77 7.79 -4.38
N GLN A 422 21.74 7.80 -5.22
CA GLN A 422 20.82 8.93 -5.35
C GLN A 422 20.13 9.26 -4.02
N LEU A 423 19.57 8.25 -3.34
CA LEU A 423 18.85 8.45 -2.07
C LEU A 423 19.80 8.85 -0.92
N THR A 424 21.01 8.28 -0.87
CA THR A 424 22.04 8.71 0.09
C THR A 424 22.49 10.14 -0.17
N LEU A 425 22.71 10.53 -1.43
CA LEU A 425 23.09 11.90 -1.79
C LEU A 425 21.99 12.91 -1.45
N ILE A 426 20.71 12.55 -1.60
CA ILE A 426 19.58 13.39 -1.14
C ILE A 426 19.67 13.57 0.37
N ALA A 427 19.81 12.47 1.13
CA ALA A 427 19.90 12.53 2.60
C ALA A 427 21.04 13.44 3.08
N ILE A 428 22.24 13.27 2.51
CA ILE A 428 23.43 14.09 2.84
C ILE A 428 23.18 15.56 2.54
N ARG A 429 22.62 15.88 1.37
CA ARG A 429 22.29 17.27 0.96
C ARG A 429 21.23 17.90 1.88
N SER A 430 20.30 17.09 2.39
CA SER A 430 19.31 17.52 3.38
C SER A 430 19.85 17.62 4.81
N GLY A 431 21.16 17.45 5.02
CA GLY A 431 21.81 17.62 6.33
C GLY A 431 21.94 16.34 7.15
N ARG A 432 21.55 15.16 6.61
CA ARG A 432 21.74 13.85 7.24
C ARG A 432 23.14 13.32 6.91
N SER A 433 24.15 13.83 7.61
CA SER A 433 25.57 13.60 7.27
C SER A 433 26.30 12.59 8.15
N LYS A 434 25.65 12.04 9.19
CA LYS A 434 26.23 10.98 10.03
C LYS A 434 25.76 9.62 9.52
N ASP A 435 26.70 8.70 9.23
CA ASP A 435 26.45 7.30 8.85
C ASP A 435 25.52 6.53 9.82
N LYS A 436 25.26 7.08 11.01
CA LYS A 436 24.37 6.51 12.04
C LYS A 436 22.89 6.89 11.90
N GLU A 437 22.52 7.79 10.97
CA GLU A 437 21.15 8.35 10.91
C GLU A 437 20.26 7.73 9.81
N VAL A 438 20.84 7.13 8.76
CA VAL A 438 20.09 6.50 7.66
C VAL A 438 20.57 5.09 7.39
N TYR A 439 19.76 4.09 7.75
CA TYR A 439 20.04 2.67 7.52
C TYR A 439 19.35 2.18 6.25
N LEU A 440 20.10 1.86 5.21
CA LEU A 440 19.54 1.43 3.92
C LEU A 440 19.56 -0.10 3.80
N HIS A 441 18.39 -0.68 3.53
CA HIS A 441 18.24 -2.10 3.21
C HIS A 441 17.52 -2.31 1.88
N VAL A 442 17.92 -3.34 1.14
CA VAL A 442 17.18 -3.83 -0.03
C VAL A 442 16.31 -4.99 0.44
N THR A 443 15.03 -4.97 0.13
CA THR A 443 14.04 -5.87 0.73
C THR A 443 13.02 -6.38 -0.28
N ASN A 444 12.49 -7.56 0.00
CA ASN A 444 11.27 -8.08 -0.61
C ASN A 444 10.25 -8.27 0.51
N ALA A 445 9.28 -7.36 0.64
CA ALA A 445 8.27 -7.45 1.70
C ALA A 445 7.38 -8.70 1.58
N THR A 446 7.35 -9.37 0.43
CA THR A 446 6.66 -10.65 0.22
C THR A 446 7.47 -11.86 0.71
N ASP A 447 8.77 -11.70 0.97
CA ASP A 447 9.66 -12.75 1.47
C ASP A 447 9.81 -12.64 2.99
N THR A 448 9.11 -13.53 3.70
CA THR A 448 9.11 -13.59 5.16
C THR A 448 10.51 -13.85 5.75
N ALA A 449 11.33 -14.68 5.11
CA ALA A 449 12.65 -15.03 5.61
C ALA A 449 13.61 -13.84 5.50
N MET A 450 13.64 -13.18 4.34
CA MET A 450 14.43 -11.97 4.13
C MET A 450 13.99 -10.86 5.11
N LEU A 451 12.70 -10.61 5.23
CA LEU A 451 12.21 -9.54 6.10
C LEU A 451 12.46 -9.84 7.58
N THR A 452 12.42 -11.12 8.00
CA THR A 452 12.79 -11.52 9.38
C THR A 452 14.23 -11.12 9.71
N VAL A 453 15.18 -11.40 8.81
CA VAL A 453 16.59 -11.05 9.01
C VAL A 453 16.77 -9.53 9.05
N VAL A 454 16.15 -8.80 8.11
CA VAL A 454 16.25 -7.34 8.05
C VAL A 454 15.64 -6.69 9.30
N LEU A 455 14.46 -7.15 9.76
CA LEU A 455 13.81 -6.62 10.95
C LEU A 455 14.56 -6.94 12.25
N ALA A 456 15.21 -8.10 12.33
CA ALA A 456 16.09 -8.43 13.44
C ALA A 456 17.28 -7.45 13.49
N ALA A 457 17.94 -7.21 12.34
CA ALA A 457 19.04 -6.25 12.25
C ALA A 457 18.59 -4.81 12.61
N VAL A 458 17.41 -4.39 12.14
CA VAL A 458 16.80 -3.10 12.49
C VAL A 458 16.55 -2.99 13.99
N THR A 459 16.02 -4.05 14.60
CA THR A 459 15.73 -4.09 16.04
C THR A 459 17.02 -4.03 16.87
N GLU A 460 18.10 -4.64 16.37
CA GLU A 460 19.42 -4.59 16.99
C GLU A 460 20.07 -3.21 16.87
N CYS A 461 20.07 -2.58 15.69
CA CYS A 461 20.54 -1.20 15.51
C CYS A 461 19.77 -0.23 16.42
N TYR A 462 18.46 -0.43 16.55
CA TYR A 462 17.62 0.35 17.44
C TYR A 462 17.97 0.15 18.93
N ARG A 463 18.32 -1.08 19.35
CA ARG A 463 18.79 -1.35 20.72
C ARG A 463 20.07 -0.57 21.05
N TYR A 464 21.08 -0.62 20.18
CA TYR A 464 22.36 0.04 20.42
C TYR A 464 22.27 1.57 20.41
N ALA A 465 21.31 2.16 19.68
CA ALA A 465 21.13 3.60 19.65
C ALA A 465 20.54 4.19 20.96
N ARG A 466 19.90 3.36 21.80
CA ARG A 466 19.23 3.80 23.05
C ARG A 466 19.89 3.33 24.34
N GLU A 467 20.87 2.43 24.28
CA GLU A 467 21.66 2.00 25.43
C GLU A 467 23.08 2.62 25.29
N PRO A 468 23.38 3.73 25.99
CA PRO A 468 24.71 4.37 25.96
C PRO A 468 25.81 3.51 26.58
#